data_AF-A0A957MUY3-F1
#
_entry.id   AF-A0A957MUY3-F1
#
_cell.length_a   1.000
_cell.length_b   1.000
_cell.length_c   1.000
_cell.angle_alpha   90.00
_cell.angle_beta   90.00
_cell.angle_gamma   90.00
#
_symmetry.space_group_name_H-M   'P 1'
#
loop_
_entity.id
_entity.type
_entity.pdbx_description
1 polymer ?
#
loop_
_entity_poly.entity_id
_entity_poly.type
_entity_poly.pdbx_seq_one_letter_code
_entity_poly.pdbx_strand_id
1 'polypeptide(L)'
;EQININVLANDNLAIGRVEYLIDNSAFVTSTVAPYNERWEIEMRDLNSAAGGTPWPAFESDDPEVQPGTVATFPDGFQAIVTNGGVYFEGHVIKVIGYDAAGNRAESDEVRVYVRHKKK
;
A
#
# COMPACT_ATOMS: atom_id res chain seq x y z
N GLU A 1 -6.82 5.73 -11.58
CA GLU A 1 -5.35 5.53 -11.70
C GLU A 1 -5.02 4.16 -11.12
N GLN A 2 -3.83 3.61 -11.37
CA GLN A 2 -3.46 2.26 -10.91
C GLN A 2 -1.99 2.18 -10.50
N ILE A 3 -1.66 1.20 -9.66
CA ILE A 3 -0.29 0.82 -9.32
C ILE A 3 -0.04 -0.61 -9.83
N ASN A 4 1.02 -0.80 -10.60
CA ASN A 4 1.47 -2.13 -11.05
C ASN A 4 2.37 -2.75 -9.98
N ILE A 5 2.06 -3.98 -9.57
CA ILE A 5 2.80 -4.73 -8.55
C ILE A 5 3.42 -5.95 -9.23
N ASN A 6 4.76 -6.00 -9.29
CA ASN A 6 5.50 -7.11 -9.90
C ASN A 6 6.18 -7.91 -8.80
N VAL A 7 5.97 -9.22 -8.79
CA VAL A 7 6.47 -10.12 -7.73
C VAL A 7 7.39 -11.17 -8.32
N LEU A 8 8.53 -11.36 -7.65
CA LEU A 8 9.44 -12.47 -7.88
C LEU A 8 9.32 -13.43 -6.71
N ALA A 9 8.70 -14.59 -6.95
CA ALA A 9 8.58 -15.67 -5.97
C ALA A 9 9.41 -16.86 -6.44
N ASN A 10 10.21 -17.43 -5.53
CA ASN A 10 11.08 -18.56 -5.80
C ASN A 10 10.87 -19.63 -4.73
N ASP A 11 10.78 -20.88 -5.16
CA ASP A 11 10.70 -22.05 -4.31
C ASP A 11 11.47 -23.20 -4.97
N ASN A 12 11.97 -24.15 -4.18
CA ASN A 12 12.78 -25.25 -4.71
C ASN A 12 11.96 -26.39 -5.35
N LEU A 13 10.64 -26.40 -5.17
CA LEU A 13 9.71 -27.36 -5.75
C LEU A 13 8.69 -26.66 -6.65
N ALA A 14 7.82 -25.86 -6.05
CA ALA A 14 6.76 -25.14 -6.76
C ALA A 14 6.11 -24.09 -5.84
N ILE A 15 5.88 -22.90 -6.40
CA ILE A 15 4.96 -21.93 -5.82
C ILE A 15 3.53 -22.42 -6.03
N GLY A 16 2.75 -22.48 -4.95
CA GLY A 16 1.34 -22.81 -5.00
C GLY A 16 0.47 -21.59 -5.32
N ARG A 17 0.68 -20.49 -4.60
CA ARG A 17 0.00 -19.19 -4.87
C ARG A 17 0.75 -18.01 -4.28
N VAL A 18 0.40 -16.83 -4.77
CA VAL A 18 0.83 -15.52 -4.26
C VAL A 18 -0.41 -14.72 -3.89
N GLU A 19 -0.48 -14.24 -2.66
CA GLU A 19 -1.53 -13.35 -2.17
C GLU A 19 -1.01 -11.92 -2.08
N TYR A 20 -1.77 -10.97 -2.60
CA TYR A 20 -1.45 -9.54 -2.60
C TYR A 20 -2.39 -8.85 -1.62
N LEU A 21 -1.83 -8.07 -0.71
CA LEU A 21 -2.56 -7.37 0.32
C LEU A 21 -2.39 -5.85 0.15
N ILE A 22 -3.50 -5.14 0.28
CA ILE A 22 -3.57 -3.69 0.42
C ILE A 22 -4.16 -3.40 1.79
N ASP A 23 -3.44 -2.63 2.62
CA ASP A 23 -3.84 -2.33 4.00
C ASP A 23 -4.25 -3.60 4.76
N ASN A 24 -3.38 -4.62 4.71
CA ASN A 24 -3.56 -5.93 5.33
C ASN A 24 -4.83 -6.71 4.89
N SER A 25 -5.52 -6.27 3.84
CA SER A 25 -6.66 -6.95 3.22
C SER A 25 -6.26 -7.59 1.90
N ALA A 26 -6.62 -8.85 1.68
CA ALA A 26 -6.36 -9.54 0.42
C ALA A 26 -7.11 -8.84 -0.73
N PHE A 27 -6.35 -8.39 -1.74
CA PHE A 27 -6.86 -7.78 -2.97
C PHE A 27 -6.98 -8.84 -4.08
N VAL A 28 -5.93 -9.62 -4.31
CA VAL A 28 -5.91 -10.66 -5.35
C VAL A 28 -5.03 -11.84 -4.94
N THR A 29 -5.37 -13.03 -5.46
CA THR A 29 -4.57 -14.25 -5.34
C THR A 29 -4.22 -14.75 -6.73
N SER A 30 -2.93 -14.96 -6.99
CA SER A 30 -2.42 -15.46 -8.26
C SER A 30 -1.78 -16.84 -8.08
N THR A 31 -2.09 -17.78 -8.97
CA THR A 31 -1.57 -19.17 -8.93
C THR A 31 -0.64 -19.50 -10.09
N VAL A 32 -0.46 -18.58 -11.05
CA VAL A 32 0.31 -18.81 -12.27
C VAL A 32 1.23 -17.62 -12.53
N ALA A 33 2.53 -17.90 -12.71
CA ALA A 33 3.51 -16.88 -13.07
C ALA A 33 3.32 -16.40 -14.53
N PRO A 34 3.67 -15.15 -14.88
CA PRO A 34 4.29 -14.13 -14.02
C PRO A 34 3.31 -13.50 -13.03
N TYR A 35 3.78 -13.26 -11.80
CA TYR A 35 3.01 -12.69 -10.69
C TYR A 35 2.98 -11.15 -10.78
N ASN A 36 2.31 -10.64 -11.82
CA ASN A 36 2.16 -9.21 -12.08
C ASN A 36 0.69 -8.83 -11.98
N GLU A 37 0.37 -7.99 -11.00
CA GLU A 37 -0.99 -7.57 -10.72
C GLU A 37 -1.13 -6.04 -10.78
N ARG A 38 -2.37 -5.59 -10.98
CA ARG A 38 -2.70 -4.17 -11.10
C ARG A 38 -3.71 -3.83 -10.03
N TRP A 39 -3.27 -3.06 -9.04
CA TRP A 39 -4.19 -2.50 -8.06
C TRP A 39 -4.79 -1.21 -8.63
N GLU A 40 -6.10 -1.24 -8.89
CA GLU A 40 -6.86 -0.01 -9.11
C GLU A 40 -6.90 0.75 -7.78
N ILE A 41 -6.45 2.01 -7.79
CA ILE A 41 -6.33 2.78 -6.57
C ILE A 41 -7.72 3.03 -5.99
N GLU A 42 -7.93 2.56 -4.77
CA GLU A 42 -9.15 2.76 -3.99
C GLU A 42 -8.88 3.73 -2.84
N MET A 43 -9.65 4.83 -2.81
CA MET A 43 -9.53 5.85 -1.79
C MET A 43 -10.62 5.66 -0.72
N ARG A 44 -10.26 5.84 0.57
CA ARG A 44 -11.22 5.78 1.69
C ARG A 44 -11.90 7.12 1.97
N ASP A 45 -11.35 8.21 1.46
CA ASP A 45 -11.92 9.56 1.47
C ASP A 45 -12.27 10.09 2.88
N LEU A 46 -11.49 9.75 3.90
CA LEU A 46 -11.74 10.24 5.27
C LEU A 46 -11.56 11.76 5.39
N ASN A 47 -10.76 12.36 4.51
CA ASN A 47 -10.53 13.81 4.41
C ASN A 47 -10.10 14.49 5.73
N SER A 48 -9.56 13.72 6.67
CA SER A 48 -9.18 14.20 8.00
C SER A 48 -8.12 13.30 8.62
N ALA A 49 -7.15 13.92 9.29
CA ALA A 49 -6.15 13.26 10.12
C ALA A 49 -6.28 13.68 11.60
N ALA A 50 -7.48 14.10 12.02
CA ALA A 50 -7.71 14.62 13.37
C ALA A 50 -7.34 13.58 14.46
N GLY A 51 -6.63 14.03 15.49
CA GLY A 51 -6.10 13.16 16.55
C GLY A 51 -4.88 12.34 16.14
N GLY A 52 -4.37 12.55 14.92
CA GLY A 52 -3.13 11.95 14.44
C GLY A 52 -1.87 12.53 15.05
N THR A 53 -0.72 12.01 14.61
CA THR A 53 0.62 12.46 15.03
C THR A 53 1.28 13.30 13.93
N PRO A 54 2.36 14.04 14.25
CA PRO A 54 3.11 14.78 13.22
C PRO A 54 3.60 13.84 12.12
N TRP A 55 3.31 14.20 10.87
CA TRP A 55 3.83 13.55 9.68
C TRP A 55 4.98 14.38 9.11
N PRO A 56 6.22 13.86 9.03
CA PRO A 56 7.37 14.65 8.58
C PRO A 56 7.43 14.86 7.06
N ALA A 57 6.52 14.25 6.30
CA ALA A 57 6.61 14.11 4.84
C ALA A 57 7.85 13.30 4.39
N PHE A 58 8.24 13.45 3.12
CA PHE A 58 9.38 12.80 2.49
C PHE A 58 10.00 13.72 1.43
N GLU A 59 11.24 13.45 1.02
CA GLU A 59 11.90 14.21 -0.04
C GLU A 59 11.12 14.10 -1.35
N SER A 60 10.72 15.24 -1.90
CA SER A 60 9.90 15.33 -3.10
C SER A 60 10.09 16.71 -3.75
N ASP A 61 10.03 16.75 -5.09
CA ASP A 61 9.99 18.00 -5.85
C ASP A 61 8.58 18.61 -5.89
N ASP A 62 7.56 17.88 -5.42
CA ASP A 62 6.18 18.37 -5.30
C ASP A 62 6.05 19.24 -4.03
N PRO A 63 5.80 20.56 -4.15
CA PRO A 63 5.70 21.47 -3.01
C PRO A 63 4.49 21.19 -2.10
N GLU A 64 3.52 20.39 -2.55
CA GLU A 64 2.38 19.97 -1.73
C GLU A 64 2.75 18.83 -0.77
N VAL A 65 3.86 18.11 -1.02
CA VAL A 65 4.44 17.14 -0.10
C VAL A 65 5.26 17.89 0.94
N GLN A 66 4.59 18.25 2.03
CA GLN A 66 5.16 18.99 3.15
C GLN A 66 4.69 18.38 4.47
N PRO A 67 5.37 18.66 5.61
CA PRO A 67 4.95 18.15 6.90
C PRO A 67 3.48 18.42 7.21
N GLY A 68 2.89 17.61 8.08
CA GLY A 68 1.47 17.67 8.39
C GLY A 68 1.10 16.78 9.57
N THR A 69 -0.11 16.23 9.53
CA THR A 69 -0.62 15.27 10.51
C THR A 69 -1.01 13.98 9.83
N VAL A 70 -0.73 12.84 10.46
CA VAL A 70 -1.12 11.50 10.00
C VAL A 70 -1.93 10.78 11.07
N ALA A 71 -3.09 10.26 10.70
CA ALA A 71 -3.81 9.25 11.45
C ALA A 71 -3.50 7.88 10.83
N THR A 72 -2.83 7.00 11.59
CA THR A 72 -2.52 5.62 11.15
C THR A 72 -3.51 4.65 11.77
N PHE A 73 -4.08 3.78 10.93
CA PHE A 73 -5.09 2.81 11.31
C PHE A 73 -4.47 1.42 11.54
N PRO A 74 -5.16 0.51 12.25
CA PRO A 74 -4.62 -0.81 12.62
C PRO A 74 -4.22 -1.70 11.44
N ASP A 75 -4.79 -1.45 10.26
CA ASP A 75 -4.55 -2.18 9.02
C ASP A 75 -3.39 -1.58 8.20
N GLY A 76 -2.77 -0.52 8.69
CA GLY A 76 -1.65 0.17 8.04
C GLY A 76 -2.07 1.34 7.16
N PHE A 77 -3.37 1.54 6.90
CA PHE A 77 -3.87 2.70 6.18
C PHE A 77 -3.51 4.00 6.91
N GLN A 78 -3.24 5.06 6.16
CA GLN A 78 -2.93 6.38 6.70
C GLN A 78 -3.80 7.45 6.05
N ALA A 79 -4.50 8.23 6.86
CA ALA A 79 -5.10 9.49 6.44
C ALA A 79 -4.14 10.64 6.80
N ILE A 80 -3.74 11.44 5.82
CA ILE A 80 -2.70 12.46 5.98
C ILE A 80 -3.23 13.80 5.50
N VAL A 81 -3.09 14.83 6.34
CA VAL A 81 -3.38 16.22 5.95
C VAL A 81 -2.09 17.03 6.12
N THR A 82 -1.57 17.57 5.02
CA THR A 82 -0.37 18.42 5.05
C THR A 82 -0.68 19.78 5.66
N ASN A 83 0.34 20.51 6.11
CA ASN A 83 0.19 21.88 6.62
C ASN A 83 -0.42 22.84 5.58
N GLY A 84 -0.27 22.53 4.28
CA GLY A 84 -0.91 23.25 3.18
C GLY A 84 -2.36 22.84 2.91
N GLY A 85 -2.93 21.94 3.73
CA GLY A 85 -4.31 21.45 3.59
C GLY A 85 -4.51 20.42 2.49
N VAL A 86 -3.45 19.80 1.96
CA VAL A 86 -3.55 18.76 0.95
C VAL A 86 -3.77 17.41 1.63
N TYR A 87 -4.74 16.65 1.15
CA TYR A 87 -5.07 15.34 1.69
C TYR A 87 -4.38 14.23 0.87
N PHE A 88 -3.70 13.34 1.59
CA PHE A 88 -3.06 12.14 1.06
C PHE A 88 -3.59 10.91 1.80
N GLU A 89 -3.59 9.79 1.10
CA GLU A 89 -3.80 8.47 1.69
C GLU A 89 -2.54 7.62 1.53
N GLY A 90 -2.07 7.06 2.64
CA GLY A 90 -0.96 6.13 2.64
C GLY A 90 -1.47 4.70 2.70
N HIS A 91 -1.17 3.90 1.68
CA HIS A 91 -1.55 2.48 1.63
C HIS A 91 -0.33 1.58 1.80
N VAL A 92 -0.51 0.44 2.45
CA VAL A 92 0.53 -0.58 2.58
C VAL A 92 0.27 -1.71 1.60
N ILE A 93 1.26 -1.98 0.75
CA ILE A 93 1.29 -3.14 -0.13
C ILE A 93 2.17 -4.21 0.52
N LYS A 94 1.65 -5.43 0.61
CA LYS A 94 2.38 -6.60 1.08
C LYS A 94 2.03 -7.82 0.23
N VAL A 95 2.99 -8.72 0.05
CA VAL A 95 2.80 -9.93 -0.74
C VAL A 95 3.18 -11.15 0.09
N ILE A 96 2.41 -12.22 -0.02
CA ILE A 96 2.67 -13.49 0.66
C ILE A 96 2.71 -14.61 -0.38
N GLY A 97 3.86 -15.27 -0.50
CA GLY A 97 4.01 -16.49 -1.31
C GLY A 97 3.73 -17.73 -0.47
N TYR A 98 2.99 -18.67 -1.03
CA TYR A 98 2.76 -20.00 -0.45
C TYR A 98 3.28 -21.08 -1.40
N ASP A 99 4.00 -22.07 -0.86
CA ASP A 99 4.34 -23.28 -1.61
C ASP A 99 3.15 -24.25 -1.68
N ALA A 100 3.33 -25.38 -2.38
CA ALA A 100 2.30 -26.41 -2.50
C ALA A 100 1.97 -27.13 -1.17
N ALA A 101 2.84 -27.05 -0.15
CA ALA A 101 2.64 -27.63 1.17
C ALA A 101 1.98 -26.64 2.16
N GLY A 102 1.83 -25.38 1.78
CA GLY A 102 1.25 -24.32 2.60
C GLY A 102 2.26 -23.55 3.46
N ASN A 103 3.56 -23.76 3.29
CA ASN A 103 4.58 -22.89 3.91
C ASN A 103 4.48 -21.49 3.31
N ARG A 104 4.71 -20.45 4.12
CA ARG A 104 4.58 -19.06 3.69
C ARG A 104 5.88 -18.27 3.79
N ALA A 105 6.08 -17.36 2.84
CA ALA A 105 7.10 -16.33 2.87
C ALA A 105 6.43 -14.96 2.61
N GLU A 106 6.79 -13.96 3.39
CA GLU A 106 6.18 -12.62 3.33
C GLU A 106 7.21 -11.62 2.78
N SER A 107 6.76 -10.70 1.93
CA SER A 107 7.58 -9.57 1.49
C SER A 107 7.75 -8.54 2.60
N ASP A 108 8.74 -7.67 2.44
CA ASP A 108 8.72 -6.38 3.13
C ASP A 108 7.48 -5.57 2.70
N GLU A 109 7.03 -4.69 3.58
CA GLU A 109 5.93 -3.78 3.31
C GLU A 109 6.40 -2.60 2.46
N VAL A 110 5.62 -2.25 1.43
CA VAL A 110 5.84 -1.06 0.61
C VAL A 110 4.72 -0.07 0.88
N ARG A 111 5.06 1.10 1.40
CA ARG A 111 4.10 2.19 1.60
C ARG A 111 4.07 3.10 0.38
N VAL A 112 2.88 3.35 -0.13
CA VAL A 112 2.62 4.30 -1.22
C VAL A 112 1.73 5.42 -0.73
N TYR A 113 1.91 6.63 -1.25
CA TYR A 113 1.10 7.79 -0.91
C TYR A 113 0.33 8.26 -2.14
N VAL A 114 -0.98 8.34 -2.04
CA VAL A 114 -1.87 8.79 -3.10
C VAL A 114 -2.48 10.13 -2.72
N ARG A 115 -2.26 11.15 -3.56
CA ARG A 115 -2.89 12.46 -3.39
C ARG A 115 -4.33 12.42 -3.88
N HIS A 116 -5.24 12.98 -3.08
CA HIS A 116 -6.59 13.25 -3.54
C HIS A 116 -6.62 14.33 -4.62
N LYS A 117 -7.28 14.05 -5.74
CA LYS A 117 -7.58 15.08 -6.71
C LYS A 117 -8.65 16.01 -6.12
N LYS A 118 -8.35 17.31 -6.01
CA LYS A 118 -9.36 18.33 -5.69
C LYS A 118 -10.52 18.15 -6.69
N LYS A 119 -11.72 17.91 -6.18
CA LYS A 119 -12.94 17.95 -6.99
C LYS A 119 -13.21 19.36 -7.49
#